data_AF-A0AAD3CZ21-F1
#
_entry.id   AF-A0AAD3CZ21-F1
#
_cell.length_a   1.000
_cell.length_b   1.000
_cell.length_c   1.000
_cell.angle_alpha   90.00
_cell.angle_beta   90.00
_cell.angle_gamma   90.00
#
_symmetry.space_group_name_H-M   'P 1'
#
loop_
_entity.id
_entity.type
_entity.pdbx_description
1 polymer ?
#
loop_
_entity_poly.entity_id
_entity_poly.type
_entity_poly.pdbx_seq_one_letter_code
_entity_poly.pdbx_strand_id
1 'polypeptide(L)'
;MPSPDDQFDKLKSRANIKKEAEKETEYKTLFLNLIKSNRDIFTAKHDNPQEYEAETKVLKKVLEVERDALIGATAIGVLAFFTVRFLPRVAVRYLGGESKAKAMEAAEAKQSLLKSAGGLLFEGTVGFWSAYRGYQLAVDIRSDDVYDEIVSLPLCEGRSIVSDTICDEWHRLIHHEVSPDFWKNMDEKNDGAKELRNQEFFQAVLDFDEACRKRRAFEDVIRLRENKRYDEPVSIPSSGVPHQILELAKEEVDAIVR
;
A
#
# COMPACT_ATOMS: atom_id res chain seq x y z
N MET A 1 -19.86 38.99 -10.28
CA MET A 1 -20.36 37.75 -10.92
C MET A 1 -19.23 37.20 -11.77
N PRO A 2 -18.88 35.91 -11.67
CA PRO A 2 -17.82 35.32 -12.50
C PRO A 2 -18.20 35.40 -13.98
N SER A 3 -17.20 35.62 -14.84
CA SER A 3 -17.37 35.69 -16.29
C SER A 3 -17.97 34.37 -16.82
N PRO A 4 -18.78 34.39 -17.89
CA PRO A 4 -19.19 33.17 -18.60
C PRO A 4 -18.00 32.25 -18.95
N ASP A 5 -16.85 32.83 -19.27
CA ASP A 5 -15.61 32.09 -19.57
C ASP A 5 -15.08 31.38 -18.32
N ASP A 6 -15.08 32.06 -17.16
CA ASP A 6 -14.66 31.48 -15.87
C ASP A 6 -15.55 30.29 -15.48
N GLN A 7 -16.85 30.35 -15.81
CA GLN A 7 -17.78 29.26 -15.53
C GLN A 7 -17.54 28.06 -16.44
N PHE A 8 -17.23 28.31 -17.71
CA PHE A 8 -16.93 27.25 -18.68
C PHE A 8 -15.63 26.52 -18.33
N ASP A 9 -14.58 27.26 -17.97
CA ASP A 9 -13.30 26.68 -17.56
C ASP A 9 -13.44 25.84 -16.29
N LYS A 10 -14.26 26.28 -15.34
CA LYS A 10 -14.57 25.51 -14.13
C LYS A 10 -15.36 24.22 -14.41
N LEU A 11 -16.25 24.24 -15.40
CA LEU A 11 -16.96 23.02 -15.81
C LEU A 11 -16.02 22.04 -16.52
N LYS A 12 -15.13 22.55 -17.38
CA LYS A 12 -14.13 21.75 -18.07
C LYS A 12 -13.14 21.11 -17.10
N SER A 13 -12.68 21.85 -16.10
CA SER A 13 -11.78 21.31 -15.06
C SER A 13 -12.46 20.20 -14.24
N ARG A 14 -13.71 20.41 -13.82
CA ARG A 14 -14.51 19.39 -13.11
C ARG A 14 -14.74 18.14 -13.96
N ALA A 15 -15.03 18.30 -15.24
CA ALA A 15 -15.18 17.17 -16.15
C ALA A 15 -13.87 16.38 -16.29
N ASN A 16 -12.73 17.08 -16.35
CA ASN A 16 -11.43 16.43 -16.40
C ASN A 16 -11.09 15.68 -15.10
N ILE A 17 -11.34 16.30 -13.94
CA ILE A 17 -11.14 15.67 -12.62
C ILE A 17 -11.92 14.36 -12.54
N LYS A 18 -13.21 14.37 -12.88
CA LYS A 18 -14.05 13.16 -12.85
C LYS A 18 -13.54 12.08 -13.78
N LYS A 19 -13.16 12.46 -15.01
CA LYS A 19 -12.61 11.54 -16.00
C LYS A 19 -11.32 10.88 -15.51
N GLU A 20 -10.43 11.63 -14.85
CA GLU A 20 -9.19 11.09 -14.31
C GLU A 20 -9.42 10.28 -13.02
N ALA A 21 -10.42 10.64 -12.19
CA ALA A 21 -10.83 9.84 -11.03
C ALA A 21 -11.39 8.47 -11.41
N GLU A 22 -12.00 8.31 -12.59
CA GLU A 22 -12.43 7.00 -13.11
C GLU A 22 -11.24 6.08 -13.43
N LYS A 23 -10.09 6.65 -13.81
CA LYS A 23 -8.85 5.90 -14.10
C LYS A 23 -8.01 5.59 -12.87
N GLU A 24 -8.40 6.09 -11.70
CA GLU A 24 -7.66 5.91 -10.44
C GLU A 24 -7.35 4.42 -10.16
N THR A 25 -8.32 3.53 -10.40
CA THR A 25 -8.13 2.08 -10.19
C THR A 25 -7.15 1.47 -11.20
N GLU A 26 -7.17 1.96 -12.45
CA GLU A 26 -6.24 1.54 -13.49
C GLU A 26 -4.80 1.95 -13.12
N TYR A 27 -4.61 3.21 -12.73
CA TYR A 27 -3.30 3.72 -12.31
C TYR A 27 -2.78 2.99 -11.07
N LYS A 28 -3.61 2.78 -10.05
CA LYS A 28 -3.24 1.98 -8.87
C LYS A 28 -2.79 0.57 -9.28
N THR A 29 -3.47 -0.04 -10.25
CA THR A 29 -3.14 -1.38 -10.73
C THR A 29 -1.77 -1.44 -11.42
N LEU A 30 -1.33 -0.38 -12.11
CA LEU A 30 0.01 -0.31 -12.72
C LEU A 30 1.11 -0.47 -11.65
N PHE A 31 1.04 0.33 -10.57
CA PHE A 31 2.02 0.28 -9.48
C PHE A 31 1.96 -1.05 -8.73
N LEU A 32 0.76 -1.55 -8.43
CA LEU A 32 0.62 -2.84 -7.76
C LEU A 32 1.14 -4.01 -8.62
N ASN A 33 0.96 -3.96 -9.93
CA ASN A 33 1.50 -4.96 -10.84
C ASN A 33 3.04 -4.92 -10.90
N LEU A 34 3.64 -3.72 -10.81
CA LEU A 34 5.09 -3.58 -10.73
C LEU A 34 5.64 -4.23 -9.45
N ILE A 35 5.04 -3.93 -8.29
CA ILE A 35 5.40 -4.57 -7.01
C ILE A 35 5.22 -6.08 -7.09
N LYS A 36 4.09 -6.54 -7.64
CA LYS A 36 3.77 -7.97 -7.75
C LYS A 36 4.73 -8.71 -8.67
N SER A 37 5.14 -8.11 -9.78
CA SER A 37 6.10 -8.69 -10.73
C SER A 37 7.49 -8.83 -10.11
N ASN A 38 7.79 -7.97 -9.13
CA ASN A 38 9.05 -7.96 -8.37
C ASN A 38 8.92 -8.54 -6.97
N ARG A 39 7.88 -9.37 -6.71
CA ARG A 39 7.60 -9.94 -5.38
C ARG A 39 8.80 -10.70 -4.80
N ASP A 40 9.59 -11.33 -5.66
CA ASP A 40 10.72 -12.14 -5.24
C ASP A 40 11.78 -11.31 -4.51
N ILE A 41 11.92 -10.02 -4.81
CA ILE A 41 12.84 -9.11 -4.10
C ILE A 41 12.48 -9.03 -2.61
N PHE A 42 11.19 -9.01 -2.31
CA PHE A 42 10.67 -8.87 -0.96
C PHE A 42 10.69 -10.17 -0.15
N THR A 43 10.99 -11.31 -0.80
CA THR A 43 10.93 -12.64 -0.16
C THR A 43 12.19 -13.47 -0.34
N ALA A 44 13.07 -13.10 -1.26
CA ALA A 44 14.31 -13.82 -1.54
C ALA A 44 15.30 -13.70 -0.38
N LYS A 45 16.01 -14.79 -0.13
CA LYS A 45 17.15 -14.81 0.77
C LYS A 45 18.37 -14.35 -0.03
N HIS A 46 18.89 -13.16 0.27
CA HIS A 46 20.03 -12.59 -0.47
C HIS A 46 21.33 -13.33 -0.16
N ASP A 47 22.17 -13.50 -1.18
CA ASP A 47 23.47 -14.18 -1.08
C ASP A 47 24.46 -13.44 -0.18
N ASN A 48 24.37 -12.11 -0.11
CA ASN A 48 25.13 -11.28 0.81
C ASN A 48 24.21 -10.45 1.73
N PRO A 49 23.70 -11.04 2.84
CA PRO A 49 22.70 -10.39 3.68
C PRO A 49 23.20 -9.16 4.43
N GLN A 50 24.52 -8.97 4.55
CA GLN A 50 25.11 -7.81 5.23
C GLN A 50 25.01 -6.53 4.41
N GLU A 51 25.04 -6.62 3.07
CA GLU A 51 24.94 -5.43 2.18
C GLU A 51 23.54 -4.80 2.17
N TYR A 52 22.51 -5.58 2.52
CA TYR A 52 21.09 -5.22 2.48
C TYR A 52 20.43 -5.26 3.86
N GLU A 53 21.22 -5.19 4.94
CA GLU A 53 20.72 -5.38 6.30
C GLU A 53 19.65 -4.34 6.67
N ALA A 54 19.88 -3.07 6.33
CA ALA A 54 18.96 -1.98 6.61
C ALA A 54 17.64 -2.12 5.82
N GLU A 55 17.72 -2.41 4.53
CA GLU A 55 16.54 -2.68 3.70
C GLU A 55 15.76 -3.89 4.24
N THR A 56 16.45 -4.97 4.60
CA THR A 56 15.83 -6.17 5.20
C THR A 56 15.10 -5.84 6.50
N LYS A 57 15.62 -4.90 7.30
CA LYS A 57 14.99 -4.48 8.55
C LYS A 57 13.69 -3.70 8.29
N VAL A 58 13.68 -2.77 7.34
CA VAL A 58 12.47 -2.04 6.93
C VAL A 58 11.44 -3.02 6.36
N LEU A 59 11.85 -3.92 5.46
CA LEU A 59 10.98 -4.93 4.87
C LEU A 59 10.36 -5.86 5.93
N LYS A 60 11.13 -6.28 6.94
CA LYS A 60 10.59 -7.07 8.06
C LYS A 60 9.52 -6.30 8.81
N LYS A 61 9.73 -5.01 9.08
CA LYS A 61 8.75 -4.17 9.77
C LYS A 61 7.44 -4.05 8.98
N VAL A 62 7.54 -3.82 7.66
CA VAL A 62 6.37 -3.79 6.76
C VAL A 62 5.64 -5.13 6.77
N LEU A 63 6.37 -6.25 6.67
CA LEU A 63 5.79 -7.60 6.70
C LEU A 63 5.16 -7.95 8.06
N GLU A 64 5.72 -7.46 9.17
CA GLU A 64 5.14 -7.63 10.51
C GLU A 64 3.80 -6.91 10.63
N VAL A 65 3.69 -5.67 10.13
CA VAL A 65 2.42 -4.94 10.11
C VAL A 65 1.35 -5.64 9.29
N GLU A 66 1.69 -6.10 8.08
CA GLU A 66 0.77 -6.90 7.24
C GLU A 66 0.36 -8.22 7.91
N ARG A 67 1.31 -8.90 8.55
CA ARG A 67 1.05 -10.14 9.27
C ARG A 67 0.11 -9.91 10.44
N ASP A 68 0.31 -8.84 11.22
CA ASP A 68 -0.56 -8.48 12.34
C ASP A 68 -1.97 -8.14 11.86
N ALA A 69 -2.10 -7.40 10.76
CA ALA A 69 -3.39 -7.10 10.14
C ALA A 69 -4.11 -8.39 9.69
N LEU A 70 -3.38 -9.32 9.07
CA LEU A 70 -3.92 -10.62 8.65
C LEU A 70 -4.37 -11.48 9.83
N ILE A 71 -3.57 -11.53 10.90
CA ILE A 71 -3.91 -12.27 12.13
C ILE A 71 -5.16 -11.66 12.79
N GLY A 72 -5.20 -10.34 12.93
CA GLY A 72 -6.35 -9.62 13.49
C GLY A 72 -7.62 -9.86 12.68
N ALA A 73 -7.54 -9.77 11.35
CA ALA A 73 -8.61 -10.08 10.43
C ALA A 73 -9.13 -11.52 10.60
N THR A 74 -8.22 -12.49 10.68
CA THR A 74 -8.56 -13.89 10.90
C THR A 74 -9.28 -14.09 12.24
N ALA A 75 -8.81 -13.45 13.31
CA ALA A 75 -9.47 -13.50 14.62
C ALA A 75 -10.90 -12.94 14.58
N ILE A 76 -11.12 -11.81 13.88
CA ILE A 76 -12.45 -11.23 13.66
C ILE A 76 -13.36 -12.21 12.90
N GLY A 77 -12.85 -12.84 11.84
CA GLY A 77 -13.63 -13.82 11.07
C GLY A 77 -14.04 -15.03 11.89
N VAL A 78 -13.12 -15.57 12.69
CA VAL A 78 -13.40 -16.67 13.62
C VAL A 78 -14.46 -16.26 14.64
N LEU A 79 -14.32 -15.07 15.25
CA LEU A 79 -15.31 -14.55 16.20
C LEU A 79 -16.70 -14.37 15.57
N ALA A 80 -16.78 -13.85 14.34
CA ALA A 80 -18.04 -13.70 13.60
C ALA A 80 -18.69 -15.07 13.32
N PHE A 81 -17.89 -16.06 12.90
CA PHE A 81 -18.35 -17.43 12.72
C PHE A 81 -18.97 -17.99 14.01
N PHE A 82 -18.23 -17.94 15.12
CA PHE A 82 -18.72 -18.41 16.43
C PHE A 82 -19.97 -17.65 16.90
N THR A 83 -20.04 -16.35 16.62
CA THR A 83 -21.20 -15.52 16.97
C THR A 83 -22.45 -15.98 16.22
N VAL A 84 -22.40 -16.12 14.89
CA VAL A 84 -23.55 -16.61 14.11
C VAL A 84 -23.93 -18.04 14.51
N ARG A 85 -22.93 -18.87 14.79
CA ARG A 85 -23.09 -20.29 15.16
C ARG A 85 -23.74 -20.49 16.53
N PHE A 86 -23.34 -19.71 17.54
CA PHE A 86 -23.68 -20.02 18.95
C PHE A 86 -24.54 -18.96 19.62
N LEU A 87 -24.45 -17.69 19.23
CA LEU A 87 -25.24 -16.61 19.85
C LEU A 87 -26.75 -16.85 19.76
N PRO A 88 -27.32 -17.31 18.62
CA PRO A 88 -28.75 -17.62 18.56
C PRO A 88 -29.15 -18.72 19.54
N ARG A 89 -28.30 -19.73 19.75
CA ARG A 89 -28.56 -20.83 20.69
C ARG A 89 -28.59 -20.33 22.14
N VAL A 90 -27.65 -19.46 22.49
CA VAL A 90 -27.59 -18.81 23.80
C VAL A 90 -28.81 -17.91 24.01
N ALA A 91 -29.18 -17.10 23.00
CA ALA A 91 -30.34 -16.23 23.06
C ALA A 91 -31.66 -17.01 23.21
N VAL A 92 -31.83 -18.13 22.51
CA VAL A 92 -33.01 -19.00 22.64
C VAL A 92 -33.12 -19.60 24.04
N ARG A 93 -32.00 -20.04 24.63
CA ARG A 93 -31.99 -20.53 26.02
C ARG A 93 -32.34 -19.44 27.01
N TYR A 94 -31.80 -18.23 26.82
CA TYR A 94 -32.01 -17.11 27.73
C TYR A 94 -33.43 -16.52 27.65
N LEU A 95 -33.95 -16.29 26.44
CA LEU A 95 -35.25 -15.66 26.20
C LEU A 95 -36.42 -16.65 26.20
N GLY A 96 -36.17 -17.89 25.80
CA GLY A 96 -37.20 -18.91 25.58
C GLY A 96 -37.37 -19.92 26.71
N GLY A 97 -36.44 -19.96 27.67
CA GLY A 97 -36.40 -20.96 28.74
C GLY A 97 -36.08 -22.38 28.23
N GLU A 98 -36.09 -23.36 29.15
CA GLU A 98 -35.70 -24.75 28.84
C GLU A 98 -36.59 -25.44 27.79
N SER A 99 -37.87 -25.10 27.73
CA SER A 99 -38.82 -25.75 26.82
C SER A 99 -38.50 -25.45 25.35
N LYS A 100 -38.16 -24.20 25.02
CA LYS A 100 -37.74 -23.81 23.67
C LYS A 100 -36.34 -24.31 23.33
N ALA A 101 -35.45 -24.40 24.32
CA ALA A 101 -34.13 -25.01 24.13
C ALA A 101 -34.24 -26.50 23.74
N LYS A 102 -35.06 -27.28 24.45
CA LYS A 102 -35.31 -28.70 24.14
C LYS A 102 -35.98 -28.88 22.78
N ALA A 103 -36.90 -27.98 22.42
CA ALA A 103 -37.52 -28.00 21.10
C ALA A 103 -36.51 -27.73 19.96
N MET A 104 -35.53 -26.85 20.18
CA MET A 104 -34.46 -26.56 19.22
C MET A 104 -33.51 -27.75 19.06
N GLU A 105 -33.09 -28.38 20.15
CA GLU A 105 -32.22 -29.57 20.13
C GLU A 105 -32.91 -30.75 19.40
N ALA A 106 -34.21 -30.95 19.62
CA ALA A 106 -34.99 -31.95 18.92
C ALA A 106 -35.16 -31.65 17.42
N ALA A 107 -35.17 -30.37 17.02
CA ALA A 107 -35.22 -29.96 15.63
C ALA A 107 -33.86 -30.13 14.93
N GLU A 108 -32.75 -29.80 15.60
CA GLU A 108 -31.39 -30.02 15.10
C GLU A 108 -31.09 -31.52 14.91
N ALA A 109 -31.55 -32.39 15.83
CA ALA A 109 -31.39 -33.84 15.71
C ALA A 109 -32.09 -34.46 14.49
N LYS A 110 -33.10 -33.78 13.93
CA LYS A 110 -33.84 -34.19 12.73
C LYS A 110 -33.34 -33.52 11.45
N GLN A 111 -32.31 -32.68 11.53
CA GLN A 111 -31.83 -31.90 10.39
C GLN A 111 -31.06 -32.78 9.40
N SER A 112 -31.38 -32.65 8.11
CA SER A 112 -30.68 -33.40 7.06
C SER A 112 -29.25 -32.89 6.87
N LEU A 113 -28.35 -33.79 6.44
CA LEU A 113 -26.94 -33.51 6.16
C LEU A 113 -26.75 -32.32 5.20
N LEU A 114 -27.61 -32.20 4.19
CA LEU A 114 -27.65 -31.07 3.23
C LEU A 114 -27.97 -29.72 3.90
N LYS A 115 -28.93 -29.70 4.84
CA LYS A 115 -29.27 -28.48 5.58
C LYS A 115 -28.17 -28.11 6.58
N SER A 116 -27.49 -29.09 7.16
CA SER A 116 -26.34 -28.85 8.03
C SER A 116 -25.13 -28.30 7.25
N ALA A 117 -24.86 -28.85 6.07
CA ALA A 117 -23.80 -28.37 5.18
C ALA A 117 -24.09 -26.94 4.68
N GLY A 118 -25.33 -26.63 4.30
CA GLY A 118 -25.74 -25.29 3.90
C GLY A 118 -25.57 -24.24 5.00
N GLY A 119 -25.92 -24.59 6.24
CA GLY A 119 -25.69 -23.73 7.41
C GLY A 119 -24.21 -23.46 7.65
N LEU A 120 -23.37 -24.48 7.58
CA LEU A 120 -21.92 -24.35 7.72
C LEU A 120 -21.31 -23.45 6.63
N LEU A 121 -21.75 -23.60 5.37
CA LEU A 121 -21.29 -22.76 4.26
C LEU A 121 -21.68 -21.30 4.45
N PHE A 122 -22.91 -21.03 4.89
CA PHE A 122 -23.35 -19.68 5.22
C PHE A 122 -22.53 -19.08 6.37
N GLU A 123 -22.40 -19.80 7.48
CA GLU A 123 -21.60 -19.37 8.64
C GLU A 123 -20.14 -19.09 8.24
N GLY A 124 -19.54 -19.98 7.44
CA GLY A 124 -18.20 -19.81 6.89
C GLY A 124 -18.07 -18.59 5.98
N THR A 125 -19.09 -18.30 5.17
CA THR A 125 -19.13 -17.12 4.30
C THR A 125 -19.18 -15.82 5.10
N VAL A 126 -19.99 -15.79 6.18
CA VAL A 126 -20.02 -14.64 7.10
C VAL A 126 -18.67 -14.46 7.79
N GLY A 127 -18.07 -15.54 8.30
CA GLY A 127 -16.74 -15.49 8.90
C GLY A 127 -15.67 -14.97 7.94
N PHE A 128 -15.65 -15.48 6.70
CA PHE A 128 -14.74 -15.01 5.66
C PHE A 128 -14.96 -13.54 5.30
N TRP A 129 -16.21 -13.12 5.11
CA TRP A 129 -16.53 -11.72 4.78
C TRP A 129 -16.15 -10.76 5.92
N SER A 130 -16.41 -11.14 7.17
CA SER A 130 -15.98 -10.38 8.35
C SER A 130 -14.46 -10.33 8.47
N ALA A 131 -13.73 -11.41 8.16
CA ALA A 131 -12.28 -11.38 8.09
C ALA A 131 -11.78 -10.41 7.01
N TYR A 132 -12.34 -10.49 5.80
CA TYR A 132 -11.98 -9.58 4.71
C TYR A 132 -12.21 -8.11 5.07
N ARG A 133 -13.35 -7.79 5.69
CA ARG A 133 -13.64 -6.44 6.19
C ARG A 133 -12.71 -6.02 7.33
N GLY A 134 -12.40 -6.92 8.25
CA GLY A 134 -11.45 -6.69 9.33
C GLY A 134 -10.04 -6.42 8.81
N TYR A 135 -9.62 -7.12 7.75
CA TYR A 135 -8.35 -6.88 7.06
C TYR A 135 -8.32 -5.49 6.43
N GLN A 136 -9.36 -5.12 5.66
CA GLN A 136 -9.47 -3.77 5.09
C GLN A 136 -9.32 -2.69 6.16
N LEU A 137 -10.08 -2.81 7.25
CA LEU A 137 -10.02 -1.83 8.35
C LEU A 137 -8.65 -1.78 9.03
N ALA A 138 -8.02 -2.94 9.25
CA ALA A 138 -6.72 -3.01 9.91
C ALA A 138 -5.59 -2.42 9.05
N VAL A 139 -5.65 -2.64 7.73
CA VAL A 139 -4.74 -2.02 6.76
C VAL A 139 -5.00 -0.53 6.67
N ASP A 140 -6.27 -0.10 6.57
CA ASP A 140 -6.63 1.33 6.50
C ASP A 140 -6.22 2.10 7.77
N ILE A 141 -6.22 1.47 8.96
CA ILE A 141 -5.78 2.12 10.22
C ILE A 141 -4.25 2.26 10.29
N ARG A 142 -3.52 1.40 9.59
CA ARG A 142 -2.05 1.34 9.63
C ARG A 142 -1.41 1.74 8.31
N SER A 143 -2.18 2.31 7.39
CA SER A 143 -1.74 2.66 6.04
C SER A 143 -0.62 3.67 6.07
N ASP A 144 -0.73 4.70 6.91
CA ASP A 144 0.29 5.74 7.09
C ASP A 144 1.64 5.14 7.52
N ASP A 145 1.65 4.31 8.57
CA ASP A 145 2.86 3.65 9.06
C ASP A 145 3.49 2.73 8.01
N VAL A 146 2.68 2.09 7.16
CA VAL A 146 3.17 1.20 6.09
C VAL A 146 3.72 2.01 4.92
N TYR A 147 3.05 3.09 4.53
CA TYR A 147 3.47 3.93 3.43
C TYR A 147 4.77 4.66 3.74
N ASP A 148 4.92 5.24 4.94
CA ASP A 148 6.15 5.91 5.34
C ASP A 148 7.36 4.98 5.31
N GLU A 149 7.19 3.74 5.78
CA GLU A 149 8.25 2.73 5.77
C GLU A 149 8.59 2.28 4.34
N ILE A 150 7.59 2.08 3.47
CA ILE A 150 7.82 1.74 2.06
C ILE A 150 8.54 2.88 1.33
N VAL A 151 8.13 4.13 1.54
CA VAL A 151 8.75 5.34 0.99
C VAL A 151 10.22 5.47 1.42
N SER A 152 10.56 4.98 2.61
CA SER A 152 11.93 5.02 3.11
C SER A 152 12.87 3.96 2.48
N LEU A 153 12.34 2.94 1.80
CA LEU A 153 13.14 1.84 1.25
C LEU A 153 14.30 2.31 0.35
N PRO A 154 14.09 3.22 -0.63
CA PRO A 154 15.18 3.70 -1.46
C PRO A 154 16.24 4.49 -0.66
N LEU A 155 15.89 5.05 0.50
CA LEU A 155 16.80 5.87 1.30
C LEU A 155 17.63 5.07 2.31
N CYS A 156 17.48 3.73 2.33
CA CYS A 156 18.21 2.87 3.25
C CYS A 156 19.73 2.96 3.07
N GLU A 157 20.46 2.88 4.18
CA GLU A 157 21.91 2.71 4.19
C GLU A 157 22.34 1.42 3.47
N GLY A 158 23.57 1.40 2.98
CA GLY A 158 24.09 0.28 2.20
C GLY A 158 23.49 0.21 0.80
N ARG A 159 23.32 -1.02 0.31
CA ARG A 159 22.68 -1.28 -0.99
C ARG A 159 21.17 -1.46 -0.82
N SER A 160 20.42 -1.15 -1.87
CA SER A 160 18.97 -1.39 -1.91
C SER A 160 18.60 -2.08 -3.21
N ILE A 161 18.10 -3.31 -3.11
CA ILE A 161 17.64 -4.07 -4.28
C ILE A 161 16.35 -3.48 -4.81
N VAL A 162 15.48 -2.97 -3.92
CA VAL A 162 14.29 -2.24 -4.31
C VAL A 162 14.68 -1.04 -5.16
N SER A 163 15.69 -0.27 -4.74
CA SER A 163 16.15 0.85 -5.55
C SER A 163 16.77 0.42 -6.87
N ASP A 164 17.64 -0.59 -6.84
CA ASP A 164 18.36 -1.08 -8.02
C ASP A 164 17.40 -1.68 -9.08
N THR A 165 16.23 -2.18 -8.67
CA THR A 165 15.31 -2.91 -9.55
C THR A 165 14.03 -2.17 -9.88
N ILE A 166 13.46 -1.41 -8.95
CA ILE A 166 12.11 -0.84 -9.07
C ILE A 166 12.13 0.64 -9.46
N CYS A 167 13.11 1.43 -9.00
CA CYS A 167 13.07 2.89 -9.12
C CYS A 167 12.95 3.39 -10.58
N ASP A 168 13.65 2.78 -11.54
CA ASP A 168 13.57 3.19 -12.95
C ASP A 168 12.18 2.98 -13.54
N GLU A 169 11.60 1.82 -13.27
CA GLU A 169 10.29 1.48 -13.80
C GLU A 169 9.19 2.26 -13.10
N TRP A 170 9.36 2.53 -11.80
CA TRP A 170 8.47 3.39 -11.01
C TRP A 170 8.46 4.82 -11.55
N HIS A 171 9.63 5.40 -11.79
CA HIS A 171 9.79 6.72 -12.37
C HIS A 171 9.12 6.80 -13.75
N ARG A 172 9.31 5.75 -14.57
CA ARG A 172 8.66 5.65 -15.88
C ARG A 172 7.14 5.64 -15.77
N LEU A 173 6.56 4.90 -14.83
CA LEU A 173 5.11 4.90 -14.62
C LEU A 173 4.58 6.30 -14.33
N ILE A 174 5.23 7.04 -13.43
CA ILE A 174 4.80 8.39 -13.02
C ILE A 174 4.87 9.38 -14.18
N HIS A 175 5.97 9.38 -14.94
CA HIS A 175 6.23 10.41 -15.95
C HIS A 175 5.73 10.08 -17.36
N HIS A 176 5.48 8.80 -17.66
CA HIS A 176 5.13 8.38 -19.02
C HIS A 176 3.80 7.62 -19.14
N GLU A 177 3.39 6.85 -18.14
CA GLU A 177 2.17 6.04 -18.20
C GLU A 177 0.97 6.72 -17.54
N VAL A 178 1.20 7.39 -16.40
CA VAL A 178 0.15 8.15 -15.70
C VAL A 178 0.01 9.54 -16.31
N SER A 179 -1.23 9.96 -16.53
CA SER A 179 -1.53 11.26 -17.11
C SER A 179 -0.98 12.41 -16.24
N PRO A 180 -0.25 13.39 -16.80
CA PRO A 180 0.17 14.57 -16.06
C PRO A 180 -0.99 15.34 -15.43
N ASP A 181 -2.18 15.27 -16.02
CA ASP A 181 -3.37 15.93 -15.48
C ASP A 181 -3.89 15.23 -14.22
N PHE A 182 -3.70 13.91 -14.09
CA PHE A 182 -4.01 13.19 -12.85
C PHE A 182 -3.16 13.73 -11.68
N TRP A 183 -1.85 13.87 -11.88
CA TRP A 183 -0.94 14.41 -10.87
C TRP A 183 -1.21 15.88 -10.52
N LYS A 184 -1.62 16.70 -11.50
CA LYS A 184 -2.08 18.06 -11.21
C LYS A 184 -3.31 18.07 -10.32
N ASN A 185 -4.27 17.17 -10.57
CA ASN A 185 -5.49 17.08 -9.79
C ASN A 185 -5.24 16.61 -8.34
N MET A 186 -4.11 15.95 -8.07
CA MET A 186 -3.67 15.54 -6.73
C MET A 186 -3.14 16.68 -5.86
N ASP A 187 -2.71 17.81 -6.44
CA ASP A 187 -2.24 18.96 -5.66
C ASP A 187 -3.39 19.49 -4.77
N GLU A 188 -3.16 19.57 -3.44
CA GLU A 188 -4.15 19.97 -2.43
C GLU A 188 -4.81 21.33 -2.73
N LYS A 189 -4.14 22.16 -3.53
CA LYS A 189 -4.65 23.47 -3.98
C LYS A 189 -5.76 23.34 -5.03
N ASN A 190 -5.95 22.17 -5.62
CA ASN A 190 -6.99 21.88 -6.59
C ASN A 190 -8.19 21.20 -5.92
N ASP A 191 -9.40 21.60 -6.31
CA ASP A 191 -10.65 20.95 -5.88
C ASP A 191 -10.71 19.44 -6.25
N GLY A 192 -9.81 18.98 -7.13
CA GLY A 192 -9.72 17.60 -7.61
C GLY A 192 -9.22 16.59 -6.59
N ALA A 193 -8.36 16.99 -5.66
CA ALA A 193 -7.77 16.07 -4.67
C ALA A 193 -8.87 15.43 -3.79
N LYS A 194 -9.95 16.17 -3.52
CA LYS A 194 -11.10 15.72 -2.73
C LYS A 194 -11.99 14.70 -3.44
N GLU A 195 -11.88 14.57 -4.77
CA GLU A 195 -12.65 13.58 -5.54
C GLU A 195 -11.91 12.24 -5.68
N LEU A 196 -10.62 12.19 -5.32
CA LEU A 196 -9.81 10.96 -5.36
C LEU A 196 -10.00 10.15 -4.07
N ARG A 197 -10.14 8.82 -4.21
CA ARG A 197 -10.43 7.94 -3.06
C ARG A 197 -9.17 7.44 -2.35
N ASN A 198 -8.02 7.43 -3.01
CA ASN A 198 -6.77 6.85 -2.52
C ASN A 198 -5.65 7.89 -2.49
N GLN A 199 -5.92 9.10 -1.99
CA GLN A 199 -4.94 10.20 -1.98
C GLN A 199 -3.63 9.80 -1.28
N GLU A 200 -3.70 9.17 -0.09
CA GLU A 200 -2.53 8.70 0.66
C GLU A 200 -1.64 7.76 -0.16
N PHE A 201 -2.23 6.79 -0.86
CA PHE A 201 -1.50 5.87 -1.73
C PHE A 201 -0.73 6.62 -2.83
N PHE A 202 -1.39 7.55 -3.53
CA PHE A 202 -0.75 8.27 -4.62
C PHE A 202 0.25 9.32 -4.14
N GLN A 203 0.09 9.83 -2.92
CA GLN A 203 1.10 10.64 -2.26
C GLN A 203 2.35 9.80 -1.97
N ALA A 204 2.18 8.62 -1.37
CA ALA A 204 3.28 7.68 -1.15
C ALA A 204 3.97 7.26 -2.46
N VAL A 205 3.24 7.16 -3.56
CA VAL A 205 3.82 6.89 -4.89
C VAL A 205 4.77 7.99 -5.34
N LEU A 206 4.41 9.26 -5.13
CA LEU A 206 5.25 10.41 -5.46
C LEU A 206 6.45 10.52 -4.52
N ASP A 207 6.24 10.28 -3.23
CA ASP A 207 7.29 10.35 -2.22
C ASP A 207 8.33 9.23 -2.43
N PHE A 208 7.89 8.04 -2.83
CA PHE A 208 8.77 6.94 -3.20
C PHE A 208 9.65 7.28 -4.43
N ASP A 209 9.08 7.94 -5.45
CA ASP A 209 9.86 8.42 -6.60
C ASP A 209 10.88 9.49 -6.22
N GLU A 210 10.48 10.42 -5.36
CA GLU A 210 11.41 11.42 -4.83
C GLU A 210 12.55 10.77 -4.05
N ALA A 211 12.25 9.76 -3.23
CA ALA A 211 13.24 8.96 -2.52
C ALA A 211 14.20 8.26 -3.48
N CYS A 212 13.69 7.62 -4.53
CA CYS A 212 14.49 7.02 -5.61
C CYS A 212 15.44 8.03 -6.26
N ARG A 213 14.93 9.22 -6.62
CA ARG A 213 15.74 10.28 -7.24
C ARG A 213 16.82 10.82 -6.29
N LYS A 214 16.49 11.02 -5.02
CA LYS A 214 17.45 11.43 -3.98
C LYS A 214 18.57 10.40 -3.83
N ARG A 215 18.23 9.11 -3.75
CA ARG A 215 19.22 8.04 -3.66
C ARG A 215 20.15 8.06 -4.87
N ARG A 216 19.60 8.08 -6.09
CA ARG A 216 20.39 8.11 -7.33
C ARG A 216 21.34 9.31 -7.39
N ALA A 217 20.85 10.50 -7.07
CA ALA A 217 21.67 11.70 -7.02
C ALA A 217 22.83 11.57 -6.02
N PHE A 218 22.58 10.95 -4.86
CA PHE A 218 23.63 10.72 -3.87
C PHE A 218 24.65 9.69 -4.32
N GLU A 219 24.20 8.60 -4.92
CA GLU A 219 25.10 7.59 -5.49
C GLU A 219 25.98 8.20 -6.58
N ASP A 220 25.44 9.06 -7.45
CA ASP A 220 26.21 9.74 -8.50
C ASP A 220 27.30 10.63 -7.90
N VAL A 221 26.99 11.38 -6.83
CA VAL A 221 27.98 12.16 -6.08
C VAL A 221 29.08 11.26 -5.50
N ILE A 222 28.72 10.12 -4.92
CA ILE A 222 29.70 9.17 -4.38
C ILE A 222 30.56 8.59 -5.51
N ARG A 223 29.96 8.20 -6.65
CA ARG A 223 30.69 7.70 -7.83
C ARG A 223 31.72 8.71 -8.31
N LEU A 224 31.33 9.99 -8.41
CA LEU A 224 32.22 11.08 -8.80
C LEU A 224 33.38 11.25 -7.80
N ARG A 225 33.10 11.29 -6.50
CA ARG A 225 34.12 11.47 -5.46
C ARG A 225 35.10 10.29 -5.37
N GLU A 226 34.62 9.07 -5.59
CA GLU A 226 35.42 7.85 -5.52
C GLU A 226 36.03 7.45 -6.87
N ASN A 227 35.80 8.23 -7.93
CA ASN A 227 36.24 7.96 -9.30
C ASN A 227 35.79 6.58 -9.81
N LYS A 228 34.55 6.20 -9.46
CA LYS A 228 33.91 4.95 -9.89
C LYS A 228 33.21 5.13 -11.23
N ARG A 229 33.02 4.02 -11.94
CA ARG A 229 32.21 4.02 -13.17
C ARG A 229 30.73 4.22 -12.85
N TYR A 230 29.97 4.68 -13.85
CA TYR A 230 28.54 4.94 -13.73
C TYR A 230 27.72 3.69 -13.35
N ASP A 231 28.16 2.52 -13.83
CA ASP A 231 27.52 1.22 -13.59
C ASP A 231 28.01 0.50 -12.33
N GLU A 232 29.01 1.07 -11.63
CA GLU A 232 29.52 0.43 -10.42
C GLU A 232 28.56 0.62 -9.24
N PRO A 233 28.28 -0.47 -8.50
CA PRO A 233 27.39 -0.42 -7.35
C PRO A 233 28.01 0.43 -6.25
N VAL A 234 27.17 1.25 -5.62
CA VAL A 234 27.54 2.13 -4.53
C VAL A 234 26.72 1.78 -3.30
N SER A 235 27.38 1.81 -2.14
CA SER A 235 26.72 1.65 -0.86
C SER A 235 26.55 3.02 -0.21
N ILE A 236 25.33 3.32 0.23
CA ILE A 236 25.05 4.55 0.96
C ILE A 236 25.67 4.45 2.36
N PRO A 237 26.40 5.47 2.84
CA PRO A 237 26.95 5.48 4.20
C PRO A 237 25.84 5.44 5.26
N SER A 238 26.20 5.06 6.49
CA SER A 238 25.24 4.95 7.61
C SER A 238 24.60 6.27 8.03
N SER A 239 25.16 7.41 7.62
CA SER A 239 24.52 8.72 7.75
C SER A 239 23.28 8.89 6.87
N GLY A 240 23.03 7.95 5.95
CA GLY A 240 21.91 7.97 5.01
C GLY A 240 22.08 8.98 3.89
N VAL A 241 21.00 9.14 3.11
CA VAL A 241 20.89 10.13 2.03
C VAL A 241 20.51 11.50 2.63
N PRO A 242 21.27 12.58 2.39
CA PRO A 242 20.92 13.91 2.88
C PRO A 242 19.59 14.42 2.29
N HIS A 243 18.76 15.07 3.10
CA HIS A 243 17.46 15.59 2.66
C HIS A 243 17.56 16.60 1.49
N GLN A 244 18.64 17.38 1.44
CA GLN A 244 18.89 18.43 0.44
C GLN A 244 19.78 17.95 -0.73
N ILE A 245 19.96 16.63 -0.92
CA ILE A 245 20.93 16.12 -1.89
C ILE A 245 20.66 16.56 -3.33
N LEU A 246 19.40 16.81 -3.71
CA LEU A 246 19.07 17.27 -5.06
C LEU A 246 19.60 18.69 -5.34
N GLU A 247 19.69 19.53 -4.31
CA GLU A 247 20.28 20.87 -4.41
C GLU A 247 21.82 20.77 -4.43
N LEU A 248 22.38 19.96 -3.52
CA LEU A 248 23.82 19.75 -3.39
C LEU A 248 24.44 19.09 -4.64
N ALA A 249 23.77 18.09 -5.21
CA ALA A 249 24.24 17.40 -6.42
C ALA A 249 24.26 18.37 -7.62
N LYS A 250 23.30 19.29 -7.71
CA LYS A 250 23.28 20.31 -8.75
C LYS A 250 24.47 21.27 -8.61
N GLU A 251 24.78 21.70 -7.39
CA GLU A 251 25.94 22.57 -7.11
C GLU A 251 27.28 21.88 -7.41
N GLU A 252 27.43 20.60 -7.08
CA GLU A 252 28.67 19.85 -7.37
C GLU A 252 28.87 19.59 -8.85
N VAL A 253 27.81 19.25 -9.60
CA VAL A 253 27.88 19.11 -11.06
C VAL A 253 28.25 20.44 -11.70
N ASP A 254 27.63 21.56 -11.26
CA ASP A 254 27.96 22.90 -11.74
C ASP A 254 29.39 23.33 -11.41
N ALA A 255 29.98 22.82 -10.31
CA ALA A 255 31.36 23.07 -9.93
C ALA A 255 32.38 22.27 -10.74
N ILE A 256 32.03 21.06 -11.20
CA ILE A 256 32.89 20.19 -12.03
C ILE A 256 32.89 20.63 -13.50
N VAL A 257 31.79 21.23 -13.97
CA VAL A 257 31.63 21.68 -15.38
C VAL A 257 32.29 23.06 -15.63
N ARG A 258 32.74 23.76 -14.59
CA ARG A 258 33.51 25.03 -14.70
C ARG A 258 35.01 24.80 -14.78
#